data_AF-A0A6P6LX08-F1
#
_entry.id   AF-A0A6P6LX08-F1
#
_cell.length_a   1.000
_cell.length_b   1.000
_cell.length_c   1.000
_cell.angle_alpha   90.00
_cell.angle_beta   90.00
_cell.angle_gamma   90.00
#
_symmetry.space_group_name_H-M   'P 1'
#
loop_
_entity.id
_entity.type
_entity.pdbx_description
1 polymer ?
#
loop_
_entity_poly.entity_id
_entity_poly.type
_entity_poly.pdbx_seq_one_letter_code
_entity_poly.pdbx_strand_id
1 'polypeptide(L)'
;MSFCKSVNKADFLIQLCEETKSLFRNETDDLNYKRKWLQININALMEAGNENRTNDTDLHVLQWRHGCAVERHSNGSIIFLKGTDEYAYDGKTLTFTLSVHWKPLVLEHGIIWNRESVSSLERKCVETLTSFSDLQQEGKFITASRPEIYSSVKASGSSEQQILVCLATGFYPKHVQMEIRRDQTPVPEGQLNSHGLRPNADGSFQLMKSLQILPSGRSHYQCVVKHQTLTEPLISSWGNDNEEDDKDESNVLLPVIIGVVVALVILAIIVLVFYLLRKYVKYRSEYYYFKCFKVPVG
;
A
#
# COMPACT_ATOMS: atom_id res chain seq x y z
N MET A 1 16.21 -22.24 -4.00
CA MET A 1 15.42 -20.99 -3.98
C MET A 1 14.16 -21.29 -3.18
N SER A 2 13.71 -20.39 -2.30
CA SER A 2 12.42 -20.49 -1.60
C SER A 2 11.68 -19.18 -1.89
N PHE A 3 10.36 -19.23 -2.09
CA PHE A 3 9.51 -18.03 -2.24
C PHE A 3 9.73 -17.11 -1.05
N CYS A 4 9.84 -17.65 0.17
CA CYS A 4 10.10 -16.86 1.38
C CYS A 4 11.54 -16.35 1.52
N LYS A 5 12.43 -16.69 0.58
CA LYS A 5 13.82 -16.20 0.51
C LYS A 5 14.12 -15.47 -0.81
N SER A 6 13.11 -15.20 -1.65
CA SER A 6 13.33 -14.42 -2.89
C SER A 6 13.45 -12.93 -2.56
N VAL A 7 14.51 -12.31 -3.09
CA VAL A 7 14.85 -10.91 -2.86
C VAL A 7 13.78 -10.01 -3.50
N ASN A 8 13.26 -9.04 -2.75
CA ASN A 8 12.11 -8.17 -3.04
C ASN A 8 10.73 -8.80 -2.83
N LYS A 9 10.28 -8.77 -1.57
CA LYS A 9 8.88 -8.94 -1.21
C LYS A 9 8.42 -7.71 -0.44
N ALA A 10 7.21 -7.26 -0.73
CA ALA A 10 6.50 -6.33 0.14
C ALA A 10 6.36 -6.94 1.55
N ASP A 11 6.39 -6.13 2.61
CA ASP A 11 6.43 -6.61 4.00
C ASP A 11 5.29 -7.59 4.35
N PHE A 12 4.11 -7.39 3.74
CA PHE A 12 2.97 -8.29 3.91
C PHE A 12 3.24 -9.71 3.38
N LEU A 13 4.06 -9.86 2.32
CA LEU A 13 4.45 -11.16 1.76
C LEU A 13 5.49 -11.88 2.62
N ILE A 14 6.24 -11.14 3.46
CA ILE A 14 7.17 -11.70 4.44
C ILE A 14 6.37 -12.26 5.62
N GLN A 15 5.43 -11.48 6.15
CA GLN A 15 4.52 -11.91 7.23
C GLN A 15 3.69 -13.13 6.82
N LEU A 16 3.15 -13.11 5.59
CA LEU A 16 2.44 -14.25 5.00
C LEU A 16 3.33 -15.50 4.97
N CYS A 17 4.61 -15.34 4.65
CA CYS A 17 5.59 -16.42 4.55
C CYS A 17 5.95 -17.05 5.89
N GLU A 18 5.97 -16.27 6.96
CA GLU A 18 6.19 -16.78 8.32
C GLU A 18 4.98 -17.61 8.78
N GLU A 19 3.77 -17.10 8.59
CA GLU A 19 2.52 -17.76 8.99
C GLU A 19 2.22 -19.03 8.17
N THR A 20 2.64 -19.08 6.89
CA THR A 20 2.37 -20.21 5.98
C THR A 20 3.55 -21.14 5.73
N LYS A 21 4.60 -21.08 6.55
CA LYS A 21 5.82 -21.90 6.39
C LYS A 21 5.53 -23.40 6.26
N SER A 22 4.47 -23.88 6.89
CA SER A 22 4.04 -25.29 6.85
C SER A 22 3.49 -25.71 5.47
N LEU A 23 2.90 -24.79 4.71
CA LEU A 23 2.41 -24.98 3.33
C LEU A 23 3.55 -25.09 2.33
N PHE A 24 4.67 -24.43 2.62
CA PHE A 24 5.84 -24.37 1.75
C PHE A 24 6.96 -25.37 2.12
N ARG A 25 6.65 -26.41 2.91
CA ARG A 25 7.66 -27.37 3.44
C ARG A 25 8.56 -28.00 2.37
N ASN A 26 8.04 -28.26 1.17
CA ASN A 26 8.79 -28.87 0.06
C ASN A 26 9.06 -27.89 -1.10
N GLU A 27 9.00 -26.60 -0.82
CA GLU A 27 9.09 -25.56 -1.85
C GLU A 27 10.45 -25.53 -2.57
N THR A 28 11.54 -25.79 -1.84
CA THR A 28 12.87 -25.79 -2.46
C THR A 28 12.97 -26.88 -3.53
N ASP A 29 12.38 -28.05 -3.27
CA ASP A 29 12.33 -29.16 -4.22
C ASP A 29 11.39 -28.86 -5.39
N ASP A 30 10.23 -28.24 -5.13
CA ASP A 30 9.28 -27.77 -6.15
C ASP A 30 9.95 -26.77 -7.09
N LEU A 31 10.62 -25.75 -6.57
CA LEU A 31 11.32 -24.74 -7.37
C LEU A 31 12.52 -25.31 -8.13
N ASN A 32 13.27 -26.23 -7.53
CA ASN A 32 14.36 -26.94 -8.21
C ASN A 32 13.84 -27.81 -9.35
N TYR A 33 12.71 -28.49 -9.13
CA TYR A 33 12.04 -29.27 -10.16
C TYR A 33 11.58 -28.38 -11.31
N LYS A 34 10.87 -27.28 -11.02
CA LYS A 34 10.40 -26.31 -12.03
C LYS A 34 11.56 -25.71 -12.84
N ARG A 35 12.68 -25.39 -12.19
CA ARG A 35 13.90 -24.92 -12.86
C ARG A 35 14.46 -25.97 -13.82
N LYS A 36 14.62 -27.23 -13.37
CA LYS A 36 15.10 -28.33 -14.22
C LYS A 36 14.14 -28.56 -15.39
N TRP A 37 12.84 -28.48 -15.14
CA TRP A 37 11.80 -28.62 -16.15
C TRP A 37 11.93 -27.55 -17.24
N LEU A 38 12.01 -26.27 -16.87
CA LEU A 38 12.17 -25.17 -17.83
C LEU A 38 13.45 -25.33 -18.66
N GLN A 39 14.54 -25.75 -18.02
CA GLN A 39 15.83 -25.97 -18.67
C GLN A 39 15.80 -27.11 -19.70
N ILE A 40 15.12 -28.22 -19.40
CA ILE A 40 14.99 -29.33 -20.36
C ILE A 40 14.14 -28.89 -21.56
N ASN A 41 13.01 -28.23 -21.30
CA ASN A 41 12.06 -27.88 -22.37
C ASN A 41 12.59 -26.76 -23.27
N ILE A 42 13.31 -25.77 -22.74
CA ILE A 42 13.91 -24.74 -23.61
C ILE A 42 14.99 -25.34 -24.52
N ASN A 43 15.80 -26.28 -24.02
CA ASN A 43 16.80 -26.96 -24.85
C ASN A 43 16.15 -27.78 -25.97
N ALA A 44 15.08 -28.52 -25.66
CA ALA A 44 14.36 -29.29 -26.67
C ALA A 44 13.71 -28.40 -27.74
N LEU A 45 13.16 -27.23 -27.36
CA LEU A 45 12.60 -26.25 -28.29
C LEU A 45 13.67 -25.62 -29.18
N MET A 46 14.83 -25.28 -28.61
CA MET A 46 15.97 -24.77 -29.37
C MET A 46 16.48 -25.81 -30.38
N GLU A 47 16.65 -27.08 -29.96
CA GLU A 47 17.08 -28.17 -30.83
C GLU A 47 16.12 -28.40 -32.00
N ALA A 48 14.81 -28.42 -31.74
CA ALA A 48 13.81 -28.63 -32.78
C ALA A 48 13.65 -27.44 -33.74
N GLY A 49 13.86 -26.20 -33.26
CA GLY A 49 13.92 -25.01 -34.11
C GLY A 49 15.15 -24.98 -35.03
N ASN A 50 16.18 -25.76 -34.70
CA ASN A 50 17.48 -25.73 -35.36
C ASN A 50 17.59 -26.69 -36.56
N GLU A 51 16.52 -27.40 -36.96
CA GLU A 51 16.55 -28.37 -38.09
C GLU A 51 17.04 -27.75 -39.43
N ASN A 52 17.07 -26.42 -39.57
CA ASN A 52 17.58 -25.72 -40.76
C ASN A 52 18.63 -24.62 -40.47
N ARG A 53 19.09 -24.46 -39.21
CA ARG A 53 20.08 -23.45 -38.83
C ARG A 53 21.31 -24.16 -38.28
N THR A 54 22.50 -23.86 -38.81
CA THR A 54 23.73 -24.55 -38.38
C THR A 54 24.36 -23.94 -37.13
N ASN A 55 23.87 -22.80 -36.65
CA ASN A 55 24.32 -22.12 -35.43
C ASN A 55 23.23 -21.14 -34.96
N ASP A 56 22.30 -21.58 -34.11
CA ASP A 56 21.40 -20.65 -33.43
C ASP A 56 22.09 -20.11 -32.16
N THR A 57 22.61 -18.88 -32.26
CA THR A 57 23.14 -18.12 -31.12
C THR A 57 22.12 -17.11 -30.59
N ASP A 58 20.88 -17.14 -31.10
CA ASP A 58 19.86 -16.16 -30.76
C ASP A 58 19.40 -16.34 -29.30
N LEU A 59 18.94 -15.25 -28.70
CA LEU A 59 18.37 -15.28 -27.36
C LEU A 59 16.96 -15.86 -27.44
N HIS A 60 16.77 -17.02 -26.81
CA HIS A 60 15.45 -17.63 -26.67
C HIS A 60 14.89 -17.46 -25.26
N VAL A 61 13.57 -17.32 -25.18
CA VAL A 61 12.84 -17.14 -23.92
C VAL A 61 11.68 -18.13 -23.84
N LEU A 62 11.73 -19.01 -22.84
CA LEU A 62 10.60 -19.86 -22.46
C LEU A 62 9.93 -19.29 -21.20
N GLN A 63 8.65 -19.00 -21.31
CA GLN A 63 7.81 -18.53 -20.22
C GLN A 63 6.77 -19.59 -19.85
N TRP A 64 6.49 -19.71 -18.56
CA TRP A 64 5.49 -20.63 -18.03
C TRP A 64 4.58 -19.91 -17.04
N ARG A 65 3.27 -19.93 -17.32
CA ARG A 65 2.21 -19.39 -16.46
C ARG A 65 1.44 -20.55 -15.85
N HIS A 66 1.60 -20.74 -14.56
CA HIS A 66 1.01 -21.83 -13.80
C HIS A 66 0.25 -21.32 -12.59
N GLY A 67 -0.97 -21.81 -12.36
CA GLY A 67 -1.77 -21.45 -11.21
C GLY A 67 -3.24 -21.84 -11.36
N CYS A 68 -4.09 -21.19 -10.58
CA CYS A 68 -5.51 -21.51 -10.53
C CYS A 68 -6.33 -20.30 -10.11
N ALA A 69 -7.63 -20.34 -10.40
CA ALA A 69 -8.61 -19.42 -9.88
C ALA A 69 -9.65 -20.21 -9.07
N VAL A 70 -10.04 -19.64 -7.94
CA VAL A 70 -11.06 -20.19 -7.04
C VAL A 70 -12.06 -19.12 -6.68
N GLU A 71 -13.27 -19.53 -6.33
CA GLU A 71 -14.32 -18.66 -5.83
C GLU A 71 -14.73 -19.08 -4.43
N ARG A 72 -14.91 -18.10 -3.55
CA ARG A 72 -15.37 -18.34 -2.17
C ARG A 72 -16.89 -18.16 -2.11
N HIS A 73 -17.59 -19.19 -1.68
CA HIS A 73 -19.02 -19.14 -1.42
C HIS A 73 -19.33 -18.52 -0.06
N SER A 74 -20.58 -18.07 0.11
CA SER A 74 -21.08 -17.44 1.34
C SER A 74 -21.01 -18.35 2.57
N ASN A 75 -21.07 -19.67 2.39
CA ASN A 75 -20.88 -20.68 3.44
C ASN A 75 -19.40 -20.89 3.83
N GLY A 76 -18.46 -20.17 3.22
CA GLY A 76 -17.02 -20.30 3.44
C GLY A 76 -16.32 -21.36 2.61
N SER A 77 -17.04 -22.19 1.83
CA SER A 77 -16.38 -23.18 0.96
C SER A 77 -15.71 -22.50 -0.23
N ILE A 78 -14.54 -23.00 -0.61
CA ILE A 78 -13.80 -22.56 -1.80
C ILE A 78 -14.02 -23.55 -2.94
N ILE A 79 -14.44 -23.06 -4.10
CA ILE A 79 -14.69 -23.85 -5.30
C ILE A 79 -13.62 -23.54 -6.33
N PHE A 80 -13.05 -24.58 -6.93
CA PHE A 80 -12.11 -24.44 -8.04
C PHE A 80 -12.86 -24.01 -9.31
N LEU A 81 -12.42 -22.92 -9.94
CA LEU A 81 -13.01 -22.42 -11.17
C LEU A 81 -12.21 -22.90 -12.39
N LYS A 82 -10.90 -22.69 -12.36
CA LYS A 82 -10.03 -22.96 -13.51
C LYS A 82 -8.58 -23.16 -13.08
N GLY A 83 -7.93 -24.14 -13.70
CA GLY A 83 -6.48 -24.30 -13.70
C GLY A 83 -5.85 -23.59 -14.89
N THR A 84 -4.67 -23.03 -14.69
CA THR A 84 -3.87 -22.38 -15.74
C THR A 84 -2.52 -23.06 -15.80
N ASP A 85 -2.16 -23.54 -16.98
CA ASP A 85 -0.86 -24.14 -17.26
C ASP A 85 -0.52 -23.85 -18.73
N GLU A 86 0.10 -22.69 -18.95
CA GLU A 86 0.30 -22.11 -20.28
C GLU A 86 1.77 -21.81 -20.51
N TYR A 87 2.23 -22.05 -21.73
CA TYR A 87 3.62 -21.81 -22.12
C TYR A 87 3.69 -20.78 -23.24
N ALA A 88 4.76 -20.00 -23.27
CA ALA A 88 5.09 -19.14 -24.40
C ALA A 88 6.57 -19.25 -24.72
N TYR A 89 6.88 -19.34 -26.01
CA TYR A 89 8.25 -19.40 -26.52
C TYR A 89 8.47 -18.23 -27.47
N ASP A 90 9.48 -17.41 -27.19
CA ASP A 90 9.80 -16.18 -27.91
C ASP A 90 8.59 -15.26 -28.11
N GLY A 91 7.79 -15.13 -27.04
CA GLY A 91 6.58 -14.30 -27.00
C GLY A 91 5.35 -14.90 -27.69
N LYS A 92 5.47 -16.07 -28.33
CA LYS A 92 4.34 -16.76 -28.96
C LYS A 92 3.72 -17.77 -28.00
N THR A 93 2.42 -17.65 -27.76
CA THR A 93 1.68 -18.59 -26.92
C THR A 93 1.65 -19.97 -27.57
N LEU A 94 2.16 -20.95 -26.83
CA LEU A 94 1.93 -22.35 -27.09
C LEU A 94 0.59 -22.64 -26.41
N THR A 95 -0.50 -22.73 -27.17
CA THR A 95 -1.86 -22.82 -26.58
C THR A 95 -2.15 -24.23 -26.08
N PHE A 96 -2.80 -24.31 -24.92
CA PHE A 96 -3.20 -25.57 -24.27
C PHE A 96 -4.65 -25.49 -23.77
N THR A 97 -5.36 -26.60 -23.91
CA THR A 97 -6.51 -26.92 -23.05
C THR A 97 -6.06 -28.03 -22.13
N LEU A 98 -6.05 -27.78 -20.82
CA LEU A 98 -5.77 -28.80 -19.81
C LEU A 98 -6.78 -29.95 -19.98
N SER A 99 -6.32 -31.08 -20.48
CA SER A 99 -7.12 -32.31 -20.53
C SER A 99 -6.74 -33.20 -19.35
N VAL A 100 -7.72 -33.93 -18.81
CA VAL A 100 -7.63 -34.74 -17.58
C VAL A 100 -6.62 -35.89 -17.66
N HIS A 101 -5.95 -36.07 -18.80
CA HIS A 101 -5.06 -37.19 -19.07
C HIS A 101 -3.62 -36.74 -19.29
N TRP A 102 -2.70 -37.53 -18.74
CA TRP A 102 -1.28 -37.48 -19.08
C TRP A 102 -1.09 -37.69 -20.57
N LYS A 103 -0.75 -36.62 -21.28
CA LYS A 103 -0.29 -36.71 -22.67
C LYS A 103 0.98 -35.87 -22.79
N PRO A 104 2.13 -36.47 -23.19
CA PRO A 104 3.26 -35.67 -23.63
C PRO A 104 2.78 -34.83 -24.81
N LEU A 105 3.04 -33.52 -24.75
CA LEU A 105 2.72 -32.63 -25.85
C LEU A 105 3.77 -32.86 -26.92
N VAL A 106 3.34 -33.26 -28.12
CA VAL A 106 4.19 -33.24 -29.31
C VAL A 106 3.85 -31.95 -30.05
N LEU A 107 4.74 -30.96 -30.00
CA LEU A 107 4.71 -29.80 -30.88
C LEU A 107 5.33 -30.19 -32.23
N GLU A 108 4.98 -29.47 -33.29
CA GLU A 108 5.72 -29.51 -34.56
C GLU A 108 7.23 -29.22 -34.37
N HIS A 109 7.60 -28.61 -33.23
CA HIS A 109 8.97 -28.27 -32.86
C HIS A 109 9.38 -28.85 -31.48
N GLY A 110 9.07 -30.12 -31.20
CA GLY A 110 9.59 -30.84 -30.02
C GLY A 110 8.57 -31.27 -28.97
N ILE A 111 9.00 -32.02 -27.94
CA ILE A 111 8.11 -32.59 -26.92
C ILE A 111 8.14 -31.74 -25.63
N ILE A 112 6.98 -31.22 -25.21
CA ILE A 112 6.81 -30.65 -23.86
C ILE A 112 6.19 -31.69 -22.93
N TRP A 113 6.90 -31.98 -21.85
CA TRP A 113 6.46 -32.98 -20.87
C TRP A 113 5.58 -32.34 -19.79
N ASN A 114 4.26 -32.32 -20.00
CA ASN A 114 3.36 -31.96 -18.90
C ASN A 114 3.26 -33.14 -17.91
N ARG A 115 3.60 -32.88 -16.64
CA ARG A 115 3.58 -33.87 -15.57
C ARG A 115 2.42 -33.67 -14.60
N GLU A 116 1.83 -32.48 -14.51
CA GLU A 116 0.85 -32.20 -13.47
C GLU A 116 -0.56 -32.47 -13.97
N SER A 117 -1.25 -33.44 -13.35
CA SER A 117 -2.67 -33.65 -13.64
C SER A 117 -3.47 -32.46 -13.10
N VAL A 118 -4.54 -32.10 -13.81
CA VAL A 118 -5.50 -31.06 -13.37
C VAL A 118 -5.93 -31.29 -11.93
N SER A 119 -6.12 -32.55 -11.52
CA SER A 119 -6.49 -32.93 -10.15
C SER A 119 -5.43 -32.61 -9.08
N SER A 120 -4.14 -32.69 -9.41
CA SER A 120 -3.05 -32.32 -8.49
C SER A 120 -3.00 -30.81 -8.31
N LEU A 121 -3.10 -30.08 -9.42
CA LEU A 121 -3.13 -28.62 -9.44
C LEU A 121 -4.33 -28.10 -8.64
N GLU A 122 -5.52 -28.63 -8.91
CA GLU A 122 -6.75 -28.29 -8.20
C GLU A 122 -6.62 -28.48 -6.69
N ARG A 123 -6.22 -29.67 -6.24
CA ARG A 123 -6.12 -29.98 -4.81
C ARG A 123 -5.12 -29.06 -4.11
N LYS A 124 -3.89 -28.94 -4.63
CA LYS A 124 -2.84 -28.10 -4.03
C LYS A 124 -3.22 -26.62 -4.04
N CYS A 125 -3.84 -26.16 -5.12
CA CYS A 125 -4.36 -24.82 -5.25
C CYS A 125 -5.40 -24.50 -4.17
N VAL A 126 -6.46 -25.32 -4.08
CA VAL A 126 -7.57 -25.08 -3.17
C VAL A 126 -7.11 -25.12 -1.72
N GLU A 127 -6.28 -26.11 -1.35
CA GLU A 127 -5.66 -26.19 -0.02
C GLU A 127 -4.87 -24.91 0.32
N THR A 128 -4.04 -24.44 -0.61
CA THR A 128 -3.17 -23.26 -0.39
C THR A 128 -3.98 -21.96 -0.29
N LEU A 129 -4.91 -21.73 -1.23
CA LEU A 129 -5.72 -20.51 -1.26
C LEU A 129 -6.73 -20.46 -0.10
N THR A 130 -7.22 -21.60 0.39
CA THR A 130 -8.06 -21.66 1.60
C THR A 130 -7.29 -21.14 2.80
N SER A 131 -6.10 -21.67 3.05
CA SER A 131 -5.28 -21.21 4.18
C SER A 131 -4.89 -19.73 4.09
N PHE A 132 -4.58 -19.21 2.90
CA PHE A 132 -4.37 -17.77 2.73
C PHE A 132 -5.62 -16.95 3.03
N SER A 133 -6.79 -17.44 2.62
CA SER A 133 -8.06 -16.78 2.91
C SER A 133 -8.38 -16.77 4.40
N ASP A 134 -8.04 -17.84 5.14
CA ASP A 134 -8.26 -17.91 6.58
C ASP A 134 -7.34 -16.94 7.34
N LEU A 135 -6.04 -16.89 6.98
CA LEU A 135 -5.11 -15.90 7.52
C LEU A 135 -5.53 -14.45 7.23
N GLN A 136 -6.15 -14.22 6.08
CA GLN A 136 -6.72 -12.93 5.73
C GLN A 136 -7.84 -12.53 6.71
N GLN A 137 -8.71 -13.48 7.09
CA GLN A 137 -9.81 -13.25 8.02
C GLN A 137 -9.32 -13.01 9.45
N GLU A 138 -8.23 -13.66 9.84
CA GLU A 138 -7.58 -13.46 11.14
C GLU A 138 -6.84 -12.11 11.24
N GLY A 139 -6.79 -11.31 10.15
CA GLY A 139 -6.11 -10.03 10.14
C GLY A 139 -4.58 -10.14 10.18
N LYS A 140 -4.04 -11.28 9.74
CA LYS A 140 -2.61 -11.62 9.85
C LYS A 140 -1.71 -10.92 8.84
N PHE A 141 -2.24 -10.18 7.87
CA PHE A 141 -1.46 -9.37 6.93
C PHE A 141 -2.31 -8.24 6.34
N ILE A 142 -1.65 -7.20 5.81
CA ILE A 142 -2.32 -6.05 5.17
C ILE A 142 -3.05 -6.52 3.91
N THR A 143 -4.37 -6.34 3.90
CA THR A 143 -5.24 -6.74 2.78
C THR A 143 -5.63 -5.57 1.91
N ALA A 144 -5.49 -4.36 2.43
CA ALA A 144 -5.80 -3.13 1.74
C ALA A 144 -5.05 -1.95 2.36
N SER A 145 -4.67 -1.00 1.51
CA SER A 145 -4.07 0.28 1.90
C SER A 145 -4.84 1.42 1.23
N ARG A 146 -5.04 2.52 1.97
CA ARG A 146 -5.76 3.70 1.49
C ARG A 146 -4.87 4.53 0.55
N PRO A 147 -5.41 5.06 -0.56
CA PRO A 147 -4.65 5.98 -1.41
C PRO A 147 -4.35 7.29 -0.69
N GLU A 148 -3.15 7.80 -0.90
CA GLU A 148 -2.78 9.21 -0.71
C GLU A 148 -2.96 9.94 -2.03
N ILE A 149 -3.43 11.19 -1.98
CA ILE A 149 -3.70 12.01 -3.16
C ILE A 149 -2.86 13.27 -3.13
N TYR A 150 -2.16 13.55 -4.23
CA TYR A 150 -1.34 14.74 -4.42
C TYR A 150 -1.77 15.45 -5.69
N SER A 151 -2.09 16.74 -5.57
CA SER A 151 -2.41 17.63 -6.68
C SER A 151 -1.32 18.69 -6.81
N SER A 152 -0.75 18.87 -8.00
CA SER A 152 0.22 19.93 -8.26
C SER A 152 -0.03 20.59 -9.61
N VAL A 153 0.53 21.78 -9.80
CA VAL A 153 0.53 22.51 -11.08
C VAL A 153 1.95 22.60 -11.59
N LYS A 154 2.15 22.27 -12.86
CA LYS A 154 3.42 22.46 -13.56
C LYS A 154 3.25 23.55 -14.62
N ALA A 155 4.27 24.38 -14.79
CA ALA A 155 4.34 25.29 -15.92
C ALA A 155 4.33 24.47 -17.22
N SER A 156 3.51 24.89 -18.18
CA SER A 156 3.70 24.46 -19.57
C SER A 156 4.92 25.18 -20.14
N GLY A 157 5.51 24.65 -21.21
CA GLY A 157 6.59 25.34 -21.93
C GLY A 157 6.21 26.71 -22.52
N SER A 158 4.94 27.10 -22.41
CA SER A 158 4.36 28.41 -22.77
C SER A 158 3.73 29.07 -21.55
N SER A 159 3.87 30.39 -21.40
CA SER A 159 3.27 31.18 -20.30
C SER A 159 1.72 31.16 -20.28
N GLU A 160 1.08 30.78 -21.39
CA GLU A 160 -0.38 30.78 -21.54
C GLU A 160 -1.06 29.50 -21.03
N GLN A 161 -0.28 28.47 -20.66
CA GLN A 161 -0.83 27.16 -20.31
C GLN A 161 -0.18 26.60 -19.05
N GLN A 162 -0.95 25.78 -18.33
CA GLN A 162 -0.52 25.06 -17.15
C GLN A 162 -0.93 23.59 -17.26
N ILE A 163 -0.18 22.72 -16.59
CA ILE A 163 -0.48 21.30 -16.53
C ILE A 163 -0.89 20.97 -15.09
N LEU A 164 -2.16 20.60 -14.91
CA LEU A 164 -2.63 20.01 -13.66
C LEU A 164 -2.14 18.57 -13.60
N VAL A 165 -1.60 18.16 -12.45
CA VAL A 165 -1.14 16.79 -12.19
C VAL A 165 -1.82 16.28 -10.94
N CYS A 166 -2.52 15.15 -11.05
CA CYS A 166 -3.05 14.39 -9.93
C CYS A 166 -2.34 13.04 -9.83
N LEU A 167 -1.84 12.73 -8.65
CA LEU A 167 -1.21 11.46 -8.31
C LEU A 167 -1.99 10.83 -7.16
N ALA A 168 -2.43 9.59 -7.34
CA ALA A 168 -2.82 8.70 -6.25
C ALA A 168 -1.71 7.67 -6.08
N THR A 169 -1.27 7.42 -4.84
CA THR A 169 -0.21 6.45 -4.53
C THR A 169 -0.47 5.75 -3.20
N GLY A 170 0.30 4.72 -2.88
CA GLY A 170 0.23 4.02 -1.59
C GLY A 170 -0.99 3.09 -1.43
N PHE A 171 -1.82 2.92 -2.47
CA PHE A 171 -3.04 2.12 -2.38
C PHE A 171 -2.83 0.66 -2.76
N TYR A 172 -3.62 -0.19 -2.13
CA TYR A 172 -3.76 -1.61 -2.46
C TYR A 172 -5.19 -2.04 -2.11
N PRO A 173 -5.89 -2.86 -2.92
CA PRO A 173 -5.45 -3.51 -4.15
C PRO A 173 -5.41 -2.56 -5.36
N LYS A 174 -4.99 -3.10 -6.51
CA LYS A 174 -4.77 -2.33 -7.75
C LYS A 174 -6.00 -1.59 -8.32
N HIS A 175 -7.21 -1.96 -7.92
CA HIS A 175 -8.43 -1.41 -8.52
C HIS A 175 -8.75 -0.05 -7.92
N VAL A 176 -8.41 1.01 -8.67
CA VAL A 176 -8.68 2.40 -8.34
C VAL A 176 -9.42 3.07 -9.50
N GLN A 177 -10.30 4.01 -9.19
CA GLN A 177 -10.88 4.92 -10.18
C GLN A 177 -10.41 6.33 -9.86
N MET A 178 -9.84 7.01 -10.85
CA MET A 178 -9.38 8.40 -10.74
C MET A 178 -9.97 9.22 -11.88
N GLU A 179 -10.59 10.34 -11.56
CA GLU A 179 -11.19 11.27 -12.52
C GLU A 179 -10.67 12.69 -12.24
N ILE A 180 -10.40 13.46 -13.30
CA ILE A 180 -10.30 14.92 -13.20
C ILE A 180 -11.65 15.47 -13.63
N ARG A 181 -12.26 16.32 -12.79
CA ARG A 181 -13.55 16.96 -13.07
C ARG A 181 -13.37 18.45 -13.20
N ARG A 182 -14.12 19.06 -14.12
CA ARG A 182 -14.33 20.51 -14.21
C ARG A 182 -15.76 20.82 -13.81
N ASP A 183 -15.97 21.66 -12.81
CA ASP A 183 -17.32 22.03 -12.33
C ASP A 183 -18.20 20.77 -12.13
N GLN A 184 -17.64 19.76 -11.46
CA GLN A 184 -18.26 18.44 -11.19
C GLN A 184 -18.42 17.50 -12.40
N THR A 185 -18.16 17.97 -13.63
CA THR A 185 -18.25 17.16 -14.85
C THR A 185 -16.92 16.44 -15.14
N PRO A 186 -16.89 15.12 -15.32
CA PRO A 186 -15.66 14.39 -15.67
C PRO A 186 -15.08 14.83 -17.02
N VAL A 187 -13.77 15.08 -17.03
CA VAL A 187 -13.01 15.32 -18.26
C VAL A 187 -12.83 13.99 -18.99
N PRO A 188 -13.10 13.91 -20.30
CA PRO A 188 -12.93 12.67 -21.07
C PRO A 188 -11.49 12.14 -21.02
N GLU A 189 -11.32 10.83 -20.87
CA GLU A 189 -9.99 10.18 -20.81
C GLU A 189 -9.09 10.53 -22.00
N GLY A 190 -9.64 10.72 -23.21
CA GLY A 190 -8.86 11.09 -24.39
C GLY A 190 -8.22 12.48 -24.34
N GLN A 191 -8.60 13.33 -23.38
CA GLN A 191 -7.97 14.62 -23.12
C GLN A 191 -6.95 14.56 -21.98
N LEU A 192 -6.89 13.45 -21.25
CA LEU A 192 -6.01 13.25 -20.10
C LEU A 192 -4.73 12.53 -20.54
N ASN A 193 -3.61 12.99 -20.02
CA ASN A 193 -2.35 12.28 -20.13
C ASN A 193 -2.18 11.34 -18.92
N SER A 194 -1.92 10.07 -19.17
CA SER A 194 -1.66 9.08 -18.11
C SER A 194 -0.65 8.05 -18.58
N HIS A 195 0.20 7.59 -17.66
CA HIS A 195 1.09 6.45 -17.88
C HIS A 195 0.47 5.12 -17.42
N GLY A 196 -0.83 5.13 -17.10
CA GLY A 196 -1.52 3.99 -16.52
C GLY A 196 -1.10 3.72 -15.07
N LEU A 197 -1.59 2.59 -14.56
CA LEU A 197 -1.30 2.10 -13.22
C LEU A 197 0.14 1.58 -13.14
N ARG A 198 0.90 1.96 -12.10
CA ARG A 198 2.27 1.48 -11.87
C ARG A 198 2.43 0.90 -10.47
N PRO A 199 3.25 -0.15 -10.29
CA PRO A 199 3.59 -0.66 -8.97
C PRO A 199 4.63 0.22 -8.28
N ASN A 200 4.59 0.26 -6.95
CA ASN A 200 5.60 0.83 -6.07
C ASN A 200 6.51 -0.29 -5.51
N ALA A 201 7.68 0.09 -4.99
CA ALA A 201 8.64 -0.86 -4.44
C ALA A 201 8.14 -1.58 -3.17
N ASP A 202 7.26 -0.93 -2.41
CA ASP A 202 6.59 -1.46 -1.22
C ASP A 202 5.40 -2.41 -1.54
N GLY A 203 5.12 -2.65 -2.82
CA GLY A 203 3.99 -3.49 -3.28
C GLY A 203 2.65 -2.78 -3.39
N SER A 204 2.56 -1.49 -3.06
CA SER A 204 1.40 -0.66 -3.35
C SER A 204 1.36 -0.23 -4.82
N PHE A 205 0.32 0.49 -5.21
CA PHE A 205 0.15 1.00 -6.58
C PHE A 205 0.07 2.53 -6.60
N GLN A 206 0.35 3.08 -7.77
CA GLN A 206 0.18 4.50 -8.08
C GLN A 206 -0.48 4.68 -9.45
N LEU A 207 -1.24 5.77 -9.59
CA LEU A 207 -1.84 6.23 -10.83
C LEU A 207 -1.66 7.73 -10.94
N MET A 208 -1.18 8.21 -12.08
CA MET A 208 -1.02 9.63 -12.37
C MET A 208 -1.85 10.02 -13.58
N LYS A 209 -2.62 11.10 -13.45
CA LYS A 209 -3.33 11.75 -14.57
C LYS A 209 -2.96 13.22 -14.61
N SER A 210 -2.80 13.76 -15.81
CA SER A 210 -2.56 15.19 -16.01
C SER A 210 -3.39 15.77 -17.14
N LEU A 211 -3.66 17.07 -17.05
CA LEU A 211 -4.50 17.82 -17.98
C LEU A 211 -3.91 19.21 -18.22
N GLN A 212 -3.82 19.61 -19.47
CA GLN A 212 -3.39 20.96 -19.83
C GLN A 212 -4.59 21.91 -19.83
N ILE A 213 -4.42 23.07 -19.18
CA ILE A 213 -5.48 24.07 -19.02
C ILE A 213 -4.94 25.49 -19.22
N LEU A 214 -5.85 26.44 -19.39
CA LEU A 214 -5.57 27.87 -19.20
C LEU A 214 -5.51 28.20 -17.70
N PRO A 215 -4.59 29.06 -17.24
CA PRO A 215 -4.45 29.41 -15.82
C PRO A 215 -5.75 29.92 -15.17
N SER A 216 -6.58 30.66 -15.91
CA SER A 216 -7.83 31.24 -15.41
C SER A 216 -8.88 30.20 -15.00
N GLY A 217 -8.80 28.97 -15.52
CA GLY A 217 -9.75 27.90 -15.24
C GLY A 217 -9.36 27.00 -14.07
N ARG A 218 -8.21 27.24 -13.41
CA ARG A 218 -7.58 26.32 -12.46
C ARG A 218 -8.49 25.90 -11.29
N SER A 219 -9.18 26.86 -10.66
CA SER A 219 -10.03 26.63 -9.48
C SER A 219 -11.26 25.77 -9.75
N HIS A 220 -11.67 25.65 -11.03
CA HIS A 220 -12.82 24.84 -11.43
C HIS A 220 -12.51 23.34 -11.49
N TYR A 221 -11.23 22.94 -11.37
CA TYR A 221 -10.81 21.56 -11.48
C TYR A 221 -10.60 20.90 -10.12
N GLN A 222 -11.01 19.64 -10.03
CA GLN A 222 -10.77 18.76 -8.90
C GLN A 222 -10.40 17.35 -9.36
N CYS A 223 -9.52 16.70 -8.65
CA CYS A 223 -9.21 15.29 -8.79
C CYS A 223 -10.08 14.49 -7.82
N VAL A 224 -10.74 13.45 -8.32
CA VAL A 224 -11.58 12.56 -7.53
C VAL A 224 -11.04 11.14 -7.62
N VAL A 225 -10.73 10.54 -6.47
CA VAL A 225 -10.19 9.18 -6.36
C VAL A 225 -11.14 8.31 -5.56
N LYS A 226 -11.57 7.19 -6.14
CA LYS A 226 -12.37 6.15 -5.50
C LYS A 226 -11.56 4.87 -5.39
N HIS A 227 -11.66 4.24 -4.25
CA HIS A 227 -10.96 3.00 -3.95
C HIS A 227 -11.77 2.21 -2.91
N GLN A 228 -11.67 0.88 -2.90
CA GLN A 228 -12.50 0.04 -2.03
C GLN A 228 -12.30 0.29 -0.52
N THR A 229 -11.18 0.90 -0.14
CA THR A 229 -10.90 1.27 1.27
C THR A 229 -11.52 2.59 1.70
N LEU A 230 -12.18 3.30 0.78
CA LEU A 230 -12.76 4.60 1.02
C LEU A 230 -14.29 4.48 1.10
N THR A 231 -14.87 4.96 2.19
CA THR A 231 -16.34 5.15 2.30
C THR A 231 -16.81 6.27 1.38
N GLU A 232 -16.02 7.34 1.28
CA GLU A 232 -16.27 8.49 0.43
C GLU A 232 -15.04 8.77 -0.47
N PRO A 233 -15.25 9.25 -1.71
CA PRO A 233 -14.14 9.55 -2.62
C PRO A 233 -13.19 10.60 -2.02
N LEU A 234 -11.89 10.43 -2.23
CA LEU A 234 -10.92 11.49 -1.98
C LEU A 234 -11.05 12.56 -3.06
N ILE A 235 -11.14 13.82 -2.64
CA ILE A 235 -11.26 14.97 -3.55
C ILE A 235 -10.13 15.94 -3.23
N SER A 236 -9.37 16.33 -4.26
CA SER A 236 -8.31 17.32 -4.15
C SER A 236 -8.50 18.38 -5.23
N SER A 237 -8.54 19.65 -4.83
CA SER A 237 -8.82 20.79 -5.72
C SER A 237 -7.57 21.62 -5.95
N TRP A 238 -7.34 22.08 -7.17
CA TRP A 238 -6.22 22.97 -7.49
C TRP A 238 -6.48 24.44 -7.14
N GLY A 239 -7.63 24.79 -6.56
CA GLY A 239 -8.01 26.17 -6.21
C GLY A 239 -7.59 26.62 -4.80
N ASN A 240 -7.15 25.70 -3.94
CA ASN A 240 -6.76 25.97 -2.56
C ASN A 240 -5.24 25.81 -2.44
N ASP A 241 -4.48 26.74 -3.00
CA ASP A 241 -3.12 26.98 -2.53
C ASP A 241 -3.20 27.71 -1.18
N ASN A 242 -3.84 27.10 -0.19
CA ASN A 242 -3.31 27.23 1.14
C ASN A 242 -2.24 26.15 1.19
N GLU A 243 -0.99 26.59 1.29
CA GLU A 243 0.11 25.76 1.74
C GLU A 243 -0.38 24.93 2.94
N GLU A 244 -0.75 23.68 2.73
CA GLU A 244 -0.57 22.62 3.73
C GLU A 244 0.93 22.34 3.76
N ASP A 245 1.68 23.36 4.17
CA ASP A 245 2.80 23.15 5.07
C ASP A 245 2.18 22.42 6.26
N ASP A 246 2.56 21.16 6.45
CA ASP A 246 2.51 20.47 7.73
C ASP A 246 3.31 21.32 8.74
N LYS A 247 2.73 22.44 9.16
CA LYS A 247 3.02 23.06 10.43
C LYS A 247 1.85 22.65 11.29
N ASP A 248 2.10 21.62 12.09
CA ASP A 248 1.70 21.62 13.48
C ASP A 248 2.04 23.01 14.07
N GLU A 249 1.21 24.02 13.80
CA GLU A 249 1.06 25.18 14.67
C GLU A 249 0.37 24.64 15.93
N SER A 250 1.15 23.89 16.70
CA SER A 250 1.04 23.90 18.14
C SER A 250 0.89 25.37 18.53
N ASN A 251 -0.32 25.75 18.93
CA ASN A 251 -0.66 27.09 19.38
C ASN A 251 0.31 27.50 20.49
N VAL A 252 1.46 28.09 20.16
CA VAL A 252 2.50 28.53 21.12
C VAL A 252 1.91 29.55 22.09
N LEU A 253 0.84 30.24 21.69
CA LEU A 253 0.07 31.15 22.52
C LEU A 253 -0.62 30.46 23.71
N LEU A 254 -1.11 29.23 23.57
CA LEU A 254 -1.86 28.54 24.63
C LEU A 254 -1.00 28.20 25.87
N PRO A 255 0.19 27.57 25.76
CA PRO A 255 1.05 27.32 26.91
C PRO A 255 1.64 28.62 27.49
N VAL A 256 1.86 29.65 26.68
CA VAL A 256 2.31 30.97 27.17
C VAL A 256 1.24 31.63 28.03
N ILE A 257 -0.03 31.63 27.60
CA ILE A 257 -1.15 32.18 28.37
C ILE A 257 -1.32 31.42 29.70
N ILE A 258 -1.25 30.08 29.66
CA ILE A 258 -1.33 29.24 30.87
C ILE A 258 -0.17 29.57 31.83
N GLY A 259 1.05 29.71 31.30
CA GLY A 259 2.23 30.06 32.10
C GLY A 259 2.10 31.41 32.81
N VAL A 260 1.59 32.43 32.12
CA VAL A 260 1.37 33.78 32.70
C VAL A 260 0.30 33.75 33.79
N VAL A 261 -0.81 33.03 33.57
CA VAL A 261 -1.88 32.93 34.57
C VAL A 261 -1.38 32.22 35.83
N VAL A 262 -0.63 31.13 35.68
CA VAL A 262 -0.05 30.40 36.82
C VAL A 262 0.93 31.29 37.60
N ALA A 263 1.79 32.04 36.91
CA ALA A 263 2.74 32.95 37.55
C ALA A 263 2.02 34.03 38.37
N LEU A 264 0.95 34.63 37.84
CA LEU A 264 0.16 35.65 38.54
C LEU A 264 -0.53 35.09 39.79
N VAL A 265 -1.08 33.87 39.72
CA VAL A 265 -1.72 33.21 40.87
C VAL A 265 -0.70 32.94 41.98
N ILE A 266 0.50 32.44 41.63
CA ILE A 266 1.57 32.21 42.61
C ILE A 266 1.98 33.52 43.29
N LEU A 267 2.10 34.61 42.52
CA LEU A 267 2.47 35.92 43.04
C LEU A 267 1.41 36.46 44.01
N ALA A 268 0.13 36.28 43.70
CA ALA A 268 -0.98 36.65 44.59
C ALA A 268 -0.95 35.86 45.90
N ILE A 269 -0.66 34.54 45.84
CA ILE A 269 -0.54 33.69 47.03
C ILE A 269 0.64 34.14 47.90
N ILE A 270 1.80 34.44 47.30
CA ILE A 270 2.98 34.92 48.05
C ILE A 270 2.66 36.24 48.77
N VAL A 271 2.00 37.19 48.09
CA VAL A 271 1.59 38.46 48.70
C VAL A 271 0.59 38.22 49.84
N LEU A 272 -0.38 37.33 49.66
CA LEU A 272 -1.36 36.98 50.69
C LEU A 272 -0.69 36.35 51.90
N VAL A 273 0.19 35.37 51.70
CA VAL A 273 0.95 34.71 52.77
C VAL A 273 1.83 35.72 53.51
N PHE A 274 2.53 36.59 52.77
CA PHE A 274 3.35 37.64 53.38
C PHE A 274 2.51 38.62 54.21
N TYR A 275 1.34 39.01 53.71
CA TYR A 275 0.40 39.84 54.44
C TYR A 275 -0.10 39.15 55.72
N LEU A 276 -0.47 37.87 55.64
CA LEU A 276 -0.91 37.07 56.79
C LEU A 276 0.22 36.86 57.80
N LEU A 277 1.45 36.62 57.35
CA LEU A 277 2.63 36.51 58.22
C LEU A 277 2.93 37.82 58.92
N ARG A 278 2.87 38.97 58.22
CA ARG A 278 3.01 40.28 58.86
C ARG A 278 1.90 40.54 59.88
N LYS A 279 0.66 40.18 59.56
CA LYS A 279 -0.47 40.28 60.49
C LYS A 279 -0.28 39.36 61.70
N TYR A 280 0.20 38.14 61.49
CA TYR A 280 0.49 37.17 62.55
C TYR A 280 1.64 37.62 63.44
N VAL A 281 2.73 38.16 62.88
CA VAL A 281 3.86 38.71 63.66
C VAL A 281 3.42 39.94 64.45
N LYS A 282 2.61 40.84 63.87
CA LYS A 282 2.03 41.98 64.60
C LYS A 282 1.13 41.53 65.75
N TYR A 283 0.25 40.57 65.50
CA TYR A 283 -0.64 39.99 66.52
C TYR A 283 0.15 39.27 67.64
N ARG A 284 1.21 38.53 67.28
CA ARG A 284 2.08 37.84 68.24
C ARG A 284 2.95 38.81 69.05
N SER A 285 3.38 39.94 68.48
CA SER A 285 4.08 41.01 69.19
C SER A 285 3.19 41.66 70.26
N GLU A 286 1.91 41.90 69.95
CA GLU A 286 0.93 42.40 70.93
C GLU A 286 0.61 41.36 72.02
N TYR A 287 0.57 40.06 71.69
CA TYR A 287 0.30 38.99 72.66
C TYR A 287 1.43 38.78 73.69
N TYR A 288 2.70 38.98 73.30
CA TYR A 288 3.84 38.91 74.23
C TYR A 288 4.01 40.17 75.09
N TYR A 289 3.64 41.36 74.59
CA TYR A 289 3.56 42.57 75.41
C TYR A 289 2.53 42.42 76.55
N PHE A 290 1.41 41.74 76.31
CA PHE A 290 0.38 41.51 77.33
C PHE A 290 0.74 40.42 78.35
N LYS A 291 1.62 39.47 78.00
CA LYS A 291 1.97 38.34 78.89
C LYS A 291 3.13 38.65 79.86
N CYS A 292 3.98 39.64 79.57
CA CYS A 292 5.03 40.09 80.49
C CYS A 292 4.54 41.04 81.60
N PHE A 293 3.30 41.56 81.53
CA PHE A 293 2.76 42.54 82.49
C PHE A 293 1.76 41.98 83.51
N LYS A 294 1.75 40.65 83.74
CA LYS A 294 1.04 40.05 84.88
C LYS A 294 2.00 39.24 85.75
N VAL A 295 2.79 39.95 86.54
CA VAL A 295 3.27 39.46 87.83
C VAL A 295 2.17 39.78 88.85
N PRO A 296 1.65 38.80 89.62
CA PRO A 296 0.65 39.07 90.64
C PRO A 296 1.33 39.68 91.86
N VAL A 297 0.85 40.85 92.30
CA VAL A 297 1.15 41.39 93.63
C VAL A 297 0.09 40.80 94.56
N GLY A 298 0.52 39.87 95.42
CA GLY A 298 -0.17 39.44 96.63
C GLY A 298 0.65 39.86 97.83
#